data_AF-A0A4Q0VUH8-F1
#
_entry.id   AF-A0A4Q0VUH8-F1
#
_cell.length_a   1.000
_cell.length_b   1.000
_cell.length_c   1.000
_cell.angle_alpha   90.00
_cell.angle_beta   90.00
_cell.angle_gamma   90.00
#
_symmetry.space_group_name_H-M   'P 1'
#
loop_
_entity.id
_entity.type
_entity.pdbx_description
1 polymer ?
#
loop_
_entity_poly.entity_id
_entity_poly.type
_entity_poly.pdbx_seq_one_letter_code
_entity_poly.pdbx_strand_id
1 'polypeptide(L)' 'MKNTKVLSDKVTDYKRFAFILLALTVFMFIGLIVPNEGVTQNQTIILIVVSICSLASAFYFHRKAMKFQEQLYNEE' A
#
# COMPACT_ATOMS: atom_id res chain seq x y z
N MET A 1 -16.43 -23.86 -9.97
CA MET A 1 -16.16 -22.69 -10.85
C MET A 1 -16.51 -21.31 -10.27
N LYS A 2 -17.41 -21.15 -9.27
CA LYS A 2 -17.72 -19.80 -8.71
C LYS A 2 -16.61 -19.22 -7.80
N ASN A 3 -15.81 -20.06 -7.13
CA ASN A 3 -14.81 -19.59 -6.16
C ASN A 3 -13.55 -18.97 -6.81
N THR A 4 -13.11 -19.46 -7.96
CA THR A 4 -11.89 -18.97 -8.62
C THR A 4 -12.03 -17.53 -9.11
N LYS A 5 -13.22 -17.14 -9.60
CA LYS A 5 -13.48 -15.76 -10.04
C LYS A 5 -13.47 -14.76 -8.88
N VAL A 6 -14.08 -15.13 -7.75
CA VAL A 6 -14.11 -14.31 -6.52
C VAL A 6 -12.71 -14.13 -5.93
N LEU A 7 -11.90 -15.19 -5.93
CA LEU A 7 -10.53 -15.13 -5.48
C LEU A 7 -9.67 -14.24 -6.39
N SER A 8 -9.84 -14.32 -7.71
CA SER A 8 -9.12 -13.50 -8.70
C SER A 8 -9.43 -12.00 -8.56
N ASP A 9 -10.71 -11.65 -8.38
CA ASP A 9 -11.13 -10.27 -8.13
C ASP A 9 -10.50 -9.74 -6.83
N LYS A 10 -10.46 -10.57 -5.77
CA LYS A 10 -9.81 -10.23 -4.50
C LYS A 10 -8.32 -9.94 -4.67
N VAL A 11 -7.60 -10.74 -5.47
CA VAL A 11 -6.18 -10.52 -5.75
C VAL A 11 -5.97 -9.19 -6.47
N THR A 12 -6.80 -8.90 -7.49
CA THR A 12 -6.77 -7.63 -8.21
C THR A 12 -6.97 -6.44 -7.28
N ASP A 13 -7.94 -6.52 -6.37
CA ASP A 13 -8.21 -5.47 -5.40
C ASP A 13 -7.04 -5.24 -4.43
N TYR A 14 -6.49 -6.31 -3.85
CA TYR A 14 -5.33 -6.16 -2.96
C TYR A 14 -4.10 -5.60 -3.67
N LYS A 15 -3.88 -5.96 -4.94
CA LYS A 15 -2.81 -5.38 -5.77
C LYS A 15 -3.04 -3.90 -6.02
N ARG A 16 -4.27 -3.49 -6.35
CA ARG A 16 -4.64 -2.08 -6.52
C ARG A 16 -4.45 -1.28 -5.24
N PHE A 17 -4.89 -1.80 -4.10
CA PHE A 17 -4.69 -1.15 -2.80
C PHE A 17 -3.20 -0.97 -2.47
N ALA A 18 -2.39 -2.00 -2.69
CA ALA A 18 -0.94 -1.91 -2.49
C ALA A 18 -0.31 -0.83 -3.38
N PHE A 19 -0.72 -0.75 -4.65
CA PHE A 19 -0.22 0.27 -5.58
C PHE A 19 -0.64 1.69 -5.18
N ILE A 20 -1.91 1.89 -4.78
CA ILE A 20 -2.42 3.18 -4.33
C ILE A 20 -1.68 3.63 -3.06
N LEU A 21 -1.49 2.74 -2.08
CA LEU A 21 -0.75 3.06 -0.85
C LEU A 21 0.74 3.36 -1.11
N LEU A 22 1.35 2.66 -2.08
CA LEU A 22 2.70 2.95 -2.52
C LEU A 22 2.79 4.35 -3.15
N ALA A 23 1.88 4.68 -4.08
CA ALA A 23 1.81 6.00 -4.70
C ALA A 23 1.56 7.10 -3.66
N LEU A 24 0.64 6.88 -2.72
CA LEU A 24 0.38 7.79 -1.60
C LEU A 24 1.64 8.05 -0.78
N THR A 25 2.43 7.01 -0.51
CA THR A 25 3.70 7.15 0.22
C THR A 25 4.70 8.01 -0.56
N VAL A 26 4.80 7.83 -1.88
CA VAL A 26 5.65 8.66 -2.74
C VAL A 26 5.23 10.14 -2.68
N PHE A 27 3.93 10.43 -2.75
CA PHE A 27 3.42 11.79 -2.61
C PHE A 27 3.72 12.41 -1.24
N MET A 28 3.56 11.66 -0.15
CA MET A 28 3.94 12.13 1.19
C MET A 28 5.45 12.40 1.29
N PHE A 29 6.28 11.56 0.66
CA PHE A 29 7.73 11.76 0.63
C PHE A 29 8.13 13.03 -0.14
N ILE A 30 7.45 13.34 -1.25
CA ILE A 30 7.62 14.62 -1.96
C ILE A 30 7.30 15.78 -1.01
N GLY A 31 6.20 15.70 -0.26
CA GLY A 31 5.84 16.70 0.76
C GLY A 31 6.88 16.89 1.88
N LEU A 32 7.74 15.88 2.10
CA LEU A 32 8.85 15.92 3.06
C LEU A 32 10.11 16.56 2.49
N ILE A 33 10.35 16.37 1.19
CA ILE A 33 11.51 16.93 0.48
C ILE A 33 11.33 18.43 0.22
N VAL A 34 10.11 18.87 -0.03
CA VAL A 34 9.82 20.28 -0.32
C VAL A 34 10.08 21.11 0.95
N PRO A 35 11.10 21.99 0.96
CA PRO A 35 11.36 22.84 2.11
C PRO A 35 10.20 23.82 2.26
N ASN A 36 9.59 23.83 3.45
CA ASN A 36 8.48 24.72 3.74
C ASN A 36 8.75 25.40 5.09
N GLU A 37 9.04 26.69 5.02
CA GLU A 37 9.44 27.53 6.15
C GLU A 37 8.34 27.69 7.21
N GLY A 38 7.09 27.34 6.88
CA GLY A 38 5.94 27.38 7.79
C GLY A 38 5.62 26.07 8.50
N VAL A 39 6.37 24.98 8.27
CA VAL A 39 6.04 23.66 8.84
C VAL A 39 6.76 23.47 10.17
N THR A 40 5.99 23.16 11.20
CA THR A 40 6.54 22.85 12.52
C THR A 40 7.22 21.47 12.51
N GLN A 41 8.23 21.29 13.36
CA GLN A 41 8.92 19.99 13.52
C GLN A 41 7.93 18.85 13.80
N ASN A 42 6.87 19.11 14.57
CA ASN A 42 5.83 18.12 14.87
C ASN A 42 5.06 17.67 13.62
N GLN A 43 4.72 18.59 12.72
CA GLN A 43 4.03 18.24 11.46
C GLN A 43 4.92 17.36 10.57
N THR A 44 6.22 17.66 10.50
CA THR A 44 7.18 16.82 9.77
C THR A 44 7.28 15.42 10.38
N ILE A 45 7.36 15.30 11.71
CA ILE A 45 7.39 14.00 12.40
C ILE A 45 6.11 13.20 12.11
N ILE A 46 4.94 13.83 12.18
CA ILE A 46 3.66 13.17 11.87
C ILE A 46 3.67 12.67 10.42
N LEU A 47 4.13 13.48 9.46
CA LEU A 47 4.19 13.10 8.05
C LEU A 47 5.12 11.90 7.83
N ILE A 48 6.28 11.87 8.50
CA ILE A 48 7.20 10.73 8.47
C ILE A 48 6.52 9.46 9.02
N VAL A 49 5.90 9.54 10.19
CA VAL A 49 5.24 8.40 10.83
C VAL A 49 4.12 7.86 9.95
N VAL A 50 3.27 8.73 9.42
CA VAL A 50 2.17 8.34 8.53
C VAL A 50 2.71 7.70 7.24
N SER A 51 3.80 8.23 6.68
CA SER A 51 4.45 7.65 5.49
C SER A 51 4.95 6.24 5.76
N ILE A 52 5.61 6.01 6.91
CA ILE A 52 6.10 4.69 7.32
C ILE A 52 4.94 3.72 7.53
N CYS A 53 3.88 4.15 8.23
CA CYS A 53 2.67 3.33 8.44
C CYS A 53 1.98 2.97 7.11
N SER A 54 1.88 3.93 6.19
CA SER A 54 1.30 3.73 4.86
C SER A 54 2.13 2.73 4.04
N LEU A 55 3.46 2.84 4.06
CA LEU A 55 4.36 1.91 3.39
C LEU A 55 4.29 0.50 3.97
N ALA A 56 4.28 0.37 5.30
CA ALA A 56 4.13 -0.91 5.99
C ALA A 56 2.80 -1.58 5.63
N SER A 57 1.72 -0.79 5.57
CA SER A 57 0.40 -1.25 5.14
C SER A 57 0.42 -1.70 3.68
N ALA A 58 1.05 -0.94 2.77
CA ALA A 58 1.22 -1.31 1.37
C ALA A 58 1.92 -2.66 1.23
N PHE A 59 3.02 -2.86 1.95
CA PHE A 59 3.77 -4.11 1.95
C PHE A 59 2.94 -5.28 2.51
N TYR A 60 2.21 -5.05 3.60
CA TYR A 60 1.30 -6.05 4.16
C TYR A 60 0.22 -6.48 3.15
N PHE A 61 -0.47 -5.53 2.53
CA PHE A 61 -1.49 -5.83 1.52
C PHE A 61 -0.91 -6.51 0.28
N HIS A 62 0.27 -6.07 -0.18
CA HIS A 62 0.96 -6.70 -1.30
C HIS A 62 1.30 -8.17 -0.99
N ARG A 63 1.85 -8.44 0.19
CA ARG A 63 2.20 -9.79 0.63
C ARG A 63 0.96 -10.67 0.78
N LYS A 64 -0.15 -10.11 1.27
CA LYS A 64 -1.45 -10.81 1.35
C LYS A 64 -1.97 -11.13 -0.05
N ALA A 65 -1.91 -10.20 -0.99
CA ALA A 65 -2.30 -10.39 -2.39
C ALA A 65 -1.51 -11.55 -3.02
N MET A 66 -0.20 -11.58 -2.80
CA MET A 66 0.68 -12.60 -3.34
C MET A 66 0.36 -13.99 -2.79
N LYS A 67 0.06 -14.11 -1.49
CA LYS A 67 -0.42 -15.37 -0.89
C LYS A 67 -1.74 -15.85 -1.48
N PHE A 68 -2.71 -14.96 -1.70
CA PHE A 68 -3.99 -15.33 -2.33
C PHE A 68 -3.81 -15.72 -3.79
N GLN A 69 -2.88 -15.09 -4.51
CA GLN A 69 -2.53 -15.44 -5.90
C GLN A 69 -1.89 -16.84 -5.97
N GLU A 70 -1.04 -17.18 -5.01
CA GLU A 70 -0.38 -18.48 -4.91
C GLU A 70 -1.36 -19.62 -4.56
N GLN A 71 -2.34 -19.35 -3.68
CA GLN A 71 -3.42 -20.29 -3.36
C GLN A 71 -4.33 -20.57 -4.56
N LEU A 72 -4.65 -19.55 -5.36
CA LEU A 72 -5.39 -19.70 -6.60
C LEU A 72 -4.68 -20.58 -7.62
N TYR A 73 -3.37 -20.38 -7.79
CA TYR A 73 -2.56 -21.14 -8.75
C TYR A 73 -2.41 -22.61 -8.36
N ASN A 74 -2.42 -22.93 -7.07
CA ASN A 74 -2.36 -24.31 -6.57
C ASN A 74 -3.74 -25.01 -6.55
N GLU A 75 -4.85 -24.29 -6.79
CA GLU A 75 -6.20 -24.86 -6.91
C GLU A 75 -6.62 -25.15 -8.37
N GLU A 76 -5.82 -24.73 -9.36
CA GLU A 76 -5.93 -25.14 -10.78
C GLU A 76 -5.09 -26.38 -11.08
#